data_AF-K9UVR0-F1
#
_entry.id   AF-K9UVR0-F1
#
_cell.length_a   1.000
_cell.length_b   1.000
_cell.length_c   1.000
_cell.angle_alpha   90.00
_cell.angle_beta   90.00
_cell.angle_gamma   90.00
#
_symmetry.space_group_name_H-M   'P 1'
#
loop_
_entity.id
_entity.type
_entity.pdbx_description
1 polymer ?
#
loop_
_entity_poly.entity_id
_entity_poly.type
_entity_poly.pdbx_seq_one_letter_code
_entity_poly.pdbx_strand_id
1 'polypeptide(L)'
;MSDVNYTQQLQGLMRNAEITSFNALCQVACVSRRQLLKLRRGEVEQVKIETLIKLSQALNISLDALINGLLPLDVKCSFSNITETDTKNVTSVLEKQETLKLGENFTEEQKQVVLEGFQQSCLEILESLLLQLPTVAHKARENPQLPAVNILPLLEKPLERLLQAWGIEAIAQVGEEVFYNPQLHQPMEGNILPSQIVKVRYVGYQQRGKLLYRAKVSPILNK
;
A
#
# COMPACT_ATOMS: atom_id res chain seq x y z
N MET A 1 -18.70 -11.94 -41.98
CA MET A 1 -18.16 -13.26 -41.64
C MET A 1 -16.76 -13.35 -42.21
N SER A 2 -15.80 -12.79 -41.49
CA SER A 2 -14.40 -12.77 -41.86
C SER A 2 -13.77 -13.96 -41.13
N ASP A 3 -13.31 -14.97 -41.87
CA ASP A 3 -12.69 -16.17 -41.31
C ASP A 3 -11.26 -15.80 -40.87
N VAL A 4 -11.15 -15.07 -39.76
CA VAL A 4 -9.87 -14.52 -39.30
C VAL A 4 -9.04 -15.66 -38.72
N ASN A 5 -8.00 -16.05 -39.45
CA ASN A 5 -7.16 -17.18 -39.10
C ASN A 5 -5.84 -16.72 -38.47
N TYR A 6 -5.76 -16.83 -37.14
CA TYR A 6 -4.60 -16.39 -36.36
C TYR A 6 -3.46 -17.43 -36.29
N THR A 7 -3.50 -18.47 -37.15
CA THR A 7 -2.50 -19.54 -37.15
C THR A 7 -1.08 -19.02 -37.44
N GLN A 8 -0.92 -18.09 -38.38
CA GLN A 8 0.41 -17.58 -38.74
C GLN A 8 1.01 -16.68 -37.65
N GLN A 9 0.20 -15.83 -37.02
CA GLN A 9 0.63 -14.99 -35.91
C GLN A 9 1.04 -15.83 -34.70
N LEU A 10 0.23 -16.84 -34.35
CA LEU A 10 0.57 -17.76 -33.26
C LEU A 10 1.84 -18.56 -33.55
N GLN A 11 2.10 -18.97 -34.80
CA GLN A 11 3.37 -19.60 -35.19
C GLN A 11 4.57 -18.66 -35.04
N GLY A 12 4.39 -17.37 -35.33
CA GLY A 12 5.42 -16.35 -35.08
C GLY A 12 5.78 -16.25 -33.60
N LEU A 13 4.77 -16.19 -32.72
CA LEU A 13 4.97 -16.14 -31.28
C LEU A 13 5.61 -17.44 -30.75
N MET A 14 5.23 -18.59 -31.29
CA MET A 14 5.82 -19.88 -30.90
C MET A 14 7.30 -20.01 -31.28
N ARG A 15 7.74 -19.44 -32.42
CA ARG A 15 9.16 -19.42 -32.79
C ARG A 15 10.00 -18.62 -31.79
N ASN A 16 9.46 -17.50 -31.30
CA ASN A 16 10.13 -16.68 -30.29
C ASN A 16 10.22 -17.38 -28.92
N ALA A 17 9.30 -18.30 -28.63
CA ALA A 17 9.27 -19.08 -27.40
C ALA A 17 9.91 -20.48 -27.53
N GLU A 18 10.62 -20.77 -28.64
CA GLU A 18 11.26 -22.07 -28.94
C GLU A 18 10.29 -23.28 -28.99
N ILE A 19 8.99 -23.05 -29.21
CA ILE A 19 7.98 -24.12 -29.25
C ILE A 19 7.79 -24.61 -30.69
N THR A 20 8.12 -25.87 -30.93
CA THR A 20 8.16 -26.45 -32.29
C THR A 20 6.81 -26.95 -32.82
N SER A 21 5.80 -27.16 -31.96
CA SER A 21 4.49 -27.65 -32.39
C SER A 21 3.33 -27.16 -31.51
N PHE A 22 2.13 -27.06 -32.10
CA PHE A 22 0.93 -26.67 -31.35
C PHE A 22 0.56 -27.68 -30.24
N ASN A 23 0.95 -28.94 -30.41
CA ASN A 23 0.77 -29.96 -29.38
C ASN A 23 1.70 -29.71 -28.19
N ALA A 24 2.96 -29.33 -28.45
CA ALA A 24 3.89 -28.93 -27.41
C ALA A 24 3.39 -27.67 -26.68
N LEU A 25 2.85 -26.68 -27.41
CA LEU A 25 2.24 -25.49 -26.81
C LEU A 25 1.08 -25.84 -25.85
N CYS A 26 0.17 -26.73 -26.25
CA CYS A 26 -0.92 -27.18 -25.37
C CYS A 26 -0.41 -27.89 -24.11
N GLN A 27 0.69 -28.65 -24.22
CA GLN A 27 1.30 -29.34 -23.09
C GLN A 27 1.98 -28.37 -22.13
N VAL A 28 2.76 -27.42 -22.64
CA VAL A 28 3.46 -26.41 -21.83
C VAL A 28 2.46 -25.46 -21.17
N ALA A 29 1.43 -25.03 -21.89
CA ALA A 29 0.40 -24.14 -21.37
C ALA A 29 -0.68 -24.86 -20.53
N CYS A 30 -0.71 -26.20 -20.49
CA CYS A 30 -1.80 -26.97 -19.91
C CYS A 30 -3.20 -26.53 -20.40
N VAL A 31 -3.35 -26.35 -21.73
CA VAL A 31 -4.60 -25.91 -22.38
C VAL A 31 -5.10 -26.98 -23.35
N SER A 32 -6.43 -27.15 -23.45
CA SER A 32 -7.01 -28.14 -24.37
C SER A 32 -6.87 -27.73 -25.85
N ARG A 33 -6.71 -28.72 -26.74
CA ARG A 33 -6.65 -28.47 -28.20
C ARG A 33 -7.86 -27.72 -28.74
N ARG A 34 -9.03 -27.93 -28.15
CA ARG A 34 -10.28 -27.23 -28.52
C ARG A 34 -10.18 -25.73 -28.22
N GLN A 35 -9.63 -25.35 -27.07
CA GLN A 35 -9.44 -23.93 -26.70
C GLN A 35 -8.43 -23.26 -27.63
N LEU A 36 -7.33 -23.95 -27.98
CA LEU A 36 -6.37 -23.42 -28.96
C LEU A 36 -6.97 -23.25 -30.36
N LEU A 37 -7.84 -24.18 -30.79
CA LEU A 37 -8.55 -24.07 -32.07
C LEU A 37 -9.52 -22.89 -32.12
N LYS A 38 -10.19 -22.58 -31.01
CA LYS A 38 -11.06 -21.39 -30.90
C LYS A 38 -10.27 -20.10 -31.04
N LEU A 39 -9.11 -20.02 -30.39
CA LEU A 39 -8.19 -18.87 -30.54
C LEU A 39 -7.69 -18.72 -31.98
N ARG A 40 -7.34 -19.83 -32.64
CA ARG A 40 -6.88 -19.82 -34.04
C ARG A 40 -7.97 -19.37 -35.03
N ARG A 41 -9.24 -19.55 -34.69
CA ARG A 41 -10.40 -19.12 -35.50
C ARG A 41 -10.89 -17.71 -35.15
N GLY A 42 -10.22 -17.04 -34.22
CA GLY A 42 -10.56 -15.70 -33.80
C GLY A 42 -11.75 -15.57 -32.87
N GLU A 43 -12.20 -16.68 -32.28
CA GLU A 43 -13.20 -16.69 -31.21
C GLU A 43 -12.57 -16.33 -29.85
N VAL A 44 -11.68 -15.33 -29.82
CA VAL A 44 -10.93 -14.94 -28.61
C VAL A 44 -11.88 -14.50 -27.49
N GLU A 45 -12.99 -13.86 -27.84
CA GLU A 45 -14.06 -13.45 -26.92
C GLU A 45 -14.74 -14.62 -26.21
N GLN A 46 -14.73 -15.82 -26.80
CA GLN A 46 -15.39 -17.02 -26.25
C GLN A 46 -14.44 -17.90 -25.44
N VAL A 47 -13.18 -17.49 -25.32
CA VAL A 47 -12.14 -18.23 -24.63
C VAL A 47 -11.96 -17.62 -23.24
N LYS A 48 -11.90 -18.47 -22.20
CA LYS A 48 -11.74 -18.00 -20.82
C LYS A 48 -10.43 -17.23 -20.69
N ILE A 49 -10.44 -16.11 -19.98
CA ILE A 49 -9.24 -15.29 -19.71
C ILE A 49 -8.12 -16.13 -19.07
N GLU A 50 -8.48 -17.10 -18.21
CA GLU A 50 -7.55 -18.06 -17.63
C GLU A 50 -6.71 -18.82 -18.68
N THR A 51 -7.31 -19.19 -19.82
CA THR A 51 -6.59 -19.88 -20.89
C THR A 51 -5.70 -18.95 -21.71
N LEU A 52 -6.04 -17.66 -21.81
CA LEU A 52 -5.19 -16.65 -22.43
C LEU A 52 -3.95 -16.38 -21.56
N ILE A 53 -4.12 -16.32 -20.24
CA ILE A 53 -3.01 -16.15 -19.27
C ILE A 53 -2.05 -17.36 -19.33
N LYS A 54 -2.57 -18.58 -19.37
CA LYS A 54 -1.73 -19.78 -19.47
C LYS A 54 -0.91 -19.81 -20.76
N LEU A 55 -1.49 -19.33 -21.87
CA LEU A 55 -0.78 -19.23 -23.14
C LEU A 55 0.24 -18.09 -23.14
N SER A 56 -0.05 -16.95 -22.52
CA SER A 56 0.90 -15.84 -22.40
C SER A 56 2.11 -16.24 -21.57
N GLN A 57 1.90 -17.00 -20.50
CA GLN A 57 2.96 -17.57 -19.66
C GLN A 57 3.80 -18.60 -20.43
N ALA A 58 3.17 -19.52 -21.17
CA ALA A 58 3.89 -20.51 -21.97
C ALA A 58 4.69 -19.89 -23.12
N LEU A 59 4.23 -18.77 -23.67
CA LEU A 59 4.92 -18.03 -24.73
C LEU A 59 5.90 -16.99 -24.20
N ASN A 60 5.98 -16.79 -22.88
CA ASN A 60 6.79 -15.77 -22.21
C ASN A 60 6.55 -14.34 -22.72
N ILE A 61 5.28 -13.98 -22.95
CA ILE A 61 4.85 -12.67 -23.48
C ILE A 61 3.78 -12.08 -22.56
N SER A 62 3.71 -10.74 -22.45
CA SER A 62 2.66 -10.08 -21.68
C SER A 62 1.27 -10.34 -22.28
N LEU A 63 0.25 -10.39 -21.42
CA LEU A 63 -1.13 -10.60 -21.86
C LEU A 63 -1.57 -9.51 -22.85
N ASP A 64 -1.13 -8.27 -22.65
CA ASP A 64 -1.38 -7.16 -23.58
C ASP A 64 -0.74 -7.38 -24.94
N ALA A 65 0.50 -7.87 -25.00
CA ALA A 65 1.18 -8.15 -26.27
C ALA A 65 0.55 -9.35 -27.00
N LEU A 66 0.06 -10.35 -26.27
CA LEU A 66 -0.68 -11.49 -26.83
C LEU A 66 -2.03 -11.04 -27.39
N ILE A 67 -2.77 -10.20 -26.67
CA ILE A 67 -4.04 -9.63 -27.12
C ILE A 67 -3.82 -8.72 -28.34
N ASN A 68 -2.82 -7.83 -28.30
CA ASN A 68 -2.46 -6.97 -29.43
C ASN A 68 -1.94 -7.74 -30.65
N GLY A 69 -1.38 -8.94 -30.43
CA GLY A 69 -0.93 -9.84 -31.49
C GLY A 69 -2.04 -10.70 -32.09
N LEU A 70 -3.15 -10.90 -31.37
CA LEU A 70 -4.29 -11.75 -31.76
C LEU A 70 -5.55 -10.96 -32.13
N LEU A 71 -5.55 -9.64 -31.97
CA LEU A 71 -6.65 -8.77 -32.41
C LEU A 71 -6.38 -8.21 -33.82
N PRO A 72 -7.42 -8.06 -34.67
CA PRO A 72 -7.29 -7.35 -35.93
C PRO A 72 -6.85 -5.90 -35.69
N LEU A 73 -6.07 -5.33 -36.61
CA LEU A 73 -5.63 -3.94 -36.56
C LEU A 73 -6.80 -2.93 -36.48
N ASP A 74 -8.04 -3.34 -36.76
CA ASP A 74 -9.22 -2.46 -36.72
C ASP A 74 -9.66 -2.03 -35.31
N VAL A 75 -9.09 -2.61 -34.24
CA VAL A 75 -9.31 -2.15 -32.85
C VAL A 75 -8.15 -1.29 -32.33
N LYS A 76 -7.07 -1.11 -33.12
CA LYS A 76 -5.92 -0.28 -32.71
C LYS A 76 -6.22 1.23 -32.63
N CYS A 77 -7.42 1.67 -33.01
CA CYS A 77 -7.78 3.09 -33.05
C CYS A 77 -8.79 3.55 -31.98
N SER A 78 -9.25 2.69 -31.07
CA SER A 78 -10.22 3.11 -30.03
C SER A 78 -9.61 3.38 -28.65
N PHE A 79 -8.30 3.22 -28.47
CA PHE A 79 -7.60 3.53 -27.21
C PHE A 79 -6.63 4.71 -27.30
N SER A 80 -6.53 5.35 -28.46
CA SER A 80 -5.58 6.44 -28.72
C SER A 80 -6.20 7.85 -28.73
N ASN A 81 -7.43 8.01 -28.22
CA ASN A 81 -8.01 9.33 -27.94
C ASN A 81 -8.47 9.40 -26.48
N ILE A 82 -7.51 9.52 -25.56
CA ILE A 82 -7.78 10.12 -24.24
C ILE A 82 -7.59 11.63 -24.43
N THR A 83 -8.69 12.36 -24.56
CA THR A 83 -8.73 13.76 -24.12
C THR A 83 -9.52 13.82 -22.83
N GLU A 84 -8.84 14.36 -21.83
CA GLU A 84 -9.30 14.79 -20.52
C GLU A 84 -10.70 15.41 -20.55
N THR A 85 -11.71 14.65 -20.12
CA THR A 85 -12.91 15.11 -19.39
C THR A 85 -13.91 13.96 -19.43
N ASP A 86 -13.97 13.17 -18.36
CA ASP A 86 -15.18 12.50 -17.83
C ASP A 86 -14.78 11.40 -16.83
N THR A 87 -14.08 11.86 -15.80
CA THR A 87 -14.14 11.25 -14.47
C THR A 87 -15.57 11.35 -13.94
N LYS A 88 -16.31 10.24 -13.91
CA LYS A 88 -17.14 9.77 -12.79
C LYS A 88 -18.04 8.59 -13.21
N ASN A 89 -17.98 7.53 -12.40
CA ASN A 89 -18.94 6.43 -12.29
C ASN A 89 -18.80 5.31 -13.35
N VAL A 90 -17.86 4.38 -13.16
CA VAL A 90 -18.08 2.98 -12.71
C VAL A 90 -16.69 2.39 -12.44
N THR A 91 -16.09 2.75 -11.31
CA THR A 91 -14.85 2.14 -10.82
C THR A 91 -15.09 1.70 -9.39
N SER A 92 -16.05 0.80 -9.22
CA SER A 92 -16.31 0.15 -7.96
C SER A 92 -16.51 -1.33 -8.23
N VAL A 93 -15.65 -2.12 -7.60
CA VAL A 93 -15.72 -3.58 -7.49
C VAL A 93 -15.19 -4.30 -8.74
N LEU A 94 -13.88 -4.55 -8.78
CA LEU A 94 -13.22 -5.79 -9.28
C LEU A 94 -11.67 -5.72 -9.23
N GLU A 95 -11.06 -4.63 -8.72
CA GLU A 95 -9.62 -4.51 -8.48
C GLU A 95 -9.15 -5.09 -7.13
N LYS A 96 -9.50 -6.34 -6.81
CA LYS A 96 -9.04 -6.97 -5.55
C LYS A 96 -8.27 -8.27 -5.69
N GLN A 97 -7.91 -8.72 -6.89
CA GLN A 97 -7.29 -10.06 -7.02
C GLN A 97 -6.04 -10.15 -7.92
N GLU A 98 -5.45 -9.04 -8.37
CA GLU A 98 -4.23 -9.07 -9.22
C GLU A 98 -3.01 -8.31 -8.68
N THR A 99 -2.95 -7.95 -7.40
CA THR A 99 -1.70 -7.43 -6.79
C THR A 99 -0.82 -8.49 -6.14
N LEU A 100 -1.23 -9.77 -6.17
CA LEU A 100 -0.65 -10.80 -5.29
C LEU A 100 0.39 -11.73 -5.93
N LYS A 101 0.78 -11.53 -7.21
CA LYS A 101 1.76 -12.44 -7.87
C LYS A 101 2.92 -11.78 -8.62
N LEU A 102 3.07 -10.46 -8.54
CA LEU A 102 4.16 -9.70 -9.17
C LEU A 102 5.17 -9.15 -8.14
N GLY A 103 5.23 -9.74 -6.94
CA GLY A 103 6.03 -9.23 -5.81
C GLY A 103 7.35 -9.94 -5.53
N GLU A 104 7.72 -10.96 -6.30
CA GLU A 104 8.75 -11.92 -5.87
C GLU A 104 10.20 -11.55 -6.26
N ASN A 105 10.43 -10.43 -6.95
CA ASN A 105 11.78 -9.98 -7.33
C ASN A 105 12.32 -8.77 -6.53
N PHE A 106 11.60 -8.31 -5.50
CA PHE A 106 12.16 -7.27 -4.63
C PHE A 106 13.16 -7.90 -3.65
N THR A 107 14.43 -7.48 -3.72
CA THR A 107 15.41 -7.75 -2.66
C THR A 107 14.86 -7.26 -1.32
N GLU A 108 15.16 -7.98 -0.23
CA GLU A 108 14.66 -7.61 1.11
C GLU A 108 15.03 -6.17 1.48
N GLU A 109 16.19 -5.70 1.04
CA GLU A 109 16.65 -4.33 1.19
C GLU A 109 15.68 -3.32 0.53
N GLN A 110 15.24 -3.58 -0.71
CA GLN A 110 14.28 -2.71 -1.39
C GLN A 110 12.92 -2.71 -0.68
N LYS A 111 12.47 -3.87 -0.18
CA LYS A 111 11.23 -3.94 0.61
C LYS A 111 11.35 -3.13 1.89
N GLN A 112 12.49 -3.20 2.58
CA GLN A 112 12.73 -2.43 3.80
C GLN A 112 12.71 -0.92 3.53
N VAL A 113 13.40 -0.45 2.50
CA VAL A 113 13.40 0.98 2.13
C VAL A 113 11.99 1.49 1.81
N VAL A 114 11.20 0.72 1.05
CA VAL A 114 9.81 1.10 0.73
C VAL A 114 8.94 1.10 1.98
N LEU A 115 9.11 0.11 2.87
CA LEU A 115 8.37 0.05 4.13
C LEU A 115 8.72 1.21 5.07
N GLU A 116 9.99 1.58 5.17
CA GLU A 116 10.43 2.72 5.97
C GLU A 116 9.87 4.04 5.43
N GLY A 117 9.91 4.24 4.12
CA GLY A 117 9.30 5.42 3.48
C GLY A 117 7.79 5.49 3.72
N PHE A 118 7.11 4.36 3.60
CA PHE A 118 5.67 4.27 3.91
C PHE A 118 5.37 4.58 5.37
N GLN A 119 6.15 4.02 6.31
CA GLN A 119 6.00 4.31 7.74
C GLN A 119 6.15 5.80 8.02
N GLN A 120 7.16 6.46 7.43
CA GLN A 120 7.36 7.90 7.59
C GLN A 120 6.16 8.70 7.08
N SER A 121 5.66 8.41 5.87
CA SER A 121 4.48 9.10 5.33
C SER A 121 3.23 8.88 6.20
N CYS A 122 3.04 7.68 6.75
CA CYS A 122 1.95 7.43 7.69
C CYS A 122 2.11 8.23 8.99
N LEU A 123 3.33 8.33 9.53
CA LEU A 123 3.61 9.09 10.73
C LEU A 123 3.34 10.58 10.55
N GLU A 124 3.67 11.15 9.38
CA GLU A 124 3.36 12.55 9.06
C GLU A 124 1.85 12.82 9.06
N ILE A 125 1.06 11.93 8.45
CA ILE A 125 -0.42 12.04 8.45
C ILE A 125 -0.98 11.88 9.87
N LEU A 126 -0.43 10.94 10.63
CA LEU A 126 -0.87 10.63 11.99
C LEU A 126 -0.31 11.59 13.03
N GLU A 127 0.61 12.50 12.70
CA GLU A 127 1.32 13.36 13.64
C GLU A 127 0.36 14.11 14.57
N SER A 128 -0.61 14.81 13.99
CA SER A 128 -1.60 15.57 14.75
C SER A 128 -2.36 14.66 15.72
N LEU A 129 -2.75 13.47 15.27
CA LEU A 129 -3.45 12.51 16.11
C LEU A 129 -2.54 11.97 17.23
N LEU A 130 -1.29 11.60 16.92
CA LEU A 130 -0.31 11.10 17.88
C LEU A 130 0.03 12.11 18.97
N LEU A 131 0.11 13.40 18.62
CA LEU A 131 0.44 14.47 19.56
C LEU A 131 -0.77 14.89 20.39
N GLN A 132 -1.97 14.93 19.81
CA GLN A 132 -3.18 15.46 20.47
C GLN A 132 -3.98 14.39 21.22
N LEU A 133 -4.06 13.17 20.71
CA LEU A 133 -4.88 12.10 21.30
C LEU A 133 -4.51 11.82 22.77
N PRO A 134 -3.23 11.75 23.18
CA PRO A 134 -2.88 11.53 24.58
C PRO A 134 -3.41 12.64 25.51
N THR A 135 -3.39 13.90 25.05
CA THR A 135 -3.90 15.04 25.81
C THR A 135 -5.43 15.01 25.91
N VAL A 136 -6.11 14.65 24.81
CA VAL A 136 -7.58 14.47 24.81
C VAL A 136 -7.98 13.32 25.73
N ALA A 137 -7.26 12.20 25.67
CA ALA A 137 -7.46 11.05 26.53
C ALA A 137 -7.31 11.41 28.00
N HIS A 138 -6.25 12.12 28.36
CA HIS A 138 -6.04 12.61 29.73
C HIS A 138 -7.22 13.47 30.21
N LYS A 139 -7.61 14.49 29.43
CA LYS A 139 -8.71 15.39 29.80
C LYS A 139 -10.08 14.70 29.89
N ALA A 140 -10.31 13.71 29.03
CA ALA A 140 -11.53 12.91 29.07
C ALA A 140 -11.57 12.02 30.32
N ARG A 141 -10.44 11.39 30.69
CA ARG A 141 -10.34 10.59 31.93
C ARG A 141 -10.49 11.45 33.20
N GLU A 142 -10.01 12.69 33.18
CA GLU A 142 -10.24 13.67 34.27
C GLU A 142 -11.72 14.08 34.41
N ASN A 143 -12.54 13.92 33.36
CA ASN A 143 -13.95 14.29 33.36
C ASN A 143 -14.84 13.07 33.04
N PRO A 144 -15.14 12.20 34.04
CA PRO A 144 -15.88 10.96 33.84
C PRO A 144 -17.31 11.13 33.32
N GLN A 145 -17.85 12.35 33.36
CA GLN A 145 -19.17 12.67 32.82
C GLN A 145 -19.20 12.68 31.28
N LEU A 146 -18.04 12.71 30.62
CA LEU A 146 -17.95 12.69 29.16
C LEU A 146 -18.04 11.25 28.63
N PRO A 147 -18.96 10.96 27.68
CA PRO A 147 -19.07 9.63 27.08
C PRO A 147 -17.84 9.24 26.26
N ALA A 148 -16.98 10.21 25.91
CA ALA A 148 -15.75 10.00 25.16
C ALA A 148 -14.80 8.99 25.82
N VAL A 149 -14.81 8.88 27.15
CA VAL A 149 -13.97 7.93 27.91
C VAL A 149 -14.20 6.49 27.44
N ASN A 150 -15.43 6.15 27.03
CA ASN A 150 -15.78 4.81 26.57
C ASN A 150 -15.25 4.49 25.17
N ILE A 151 -14.97 5.51 24.36
CA ILE A 151 -14.49 5.37 22.97
C ILE A 151 -12.96 5.35 22.92
N LEU A 152 -12.27 6.01 23.88
CA LEU A 152 -10.81 6.06 23.93
C LEU A 152 -10.12 4.70 23.76
N PRO A 153 -10.54 3.60 24.41
CA PRO A 153 -9.87 2.32 24.27
C PRO A 153 -9.92 1.74 22.86
N LEU A 154 -10.90 2.15 22.04
CA LEU A 154 -11.02 1.73 20.64
C LEU A 154 -10.01 2.43 19.73
N LEU A 155 -9.49 3.59 20.16
CA LEU A 155 -8.51 4.39 19.43
C LEU A 155 -7.09 4.16 19.96
N GLU A 156 -6.92 4.14 21.27
CA GLU A 156 -5.62 4.00 21.94
C GLU A 156 -5.01 2.62 21.68
N LYS A 157 -5.76 1.53 21.88
CA LYS A 157 -5.19 0.17 21.78
C LYS A 157 -4.67 -0.17 20.39
N PRO A 158 -5.38 0.11 19.28
CA PRO A 158 -4.84 -0.15 17.95
C PRO A 158 -3.62 0.73 17.65
N LEU A 159 -3.63 1.98 18.12
CA LEU A 159 -2.53 2.92 17.91
C LEU A 159 -1.27 2.51 18.69
N GLU A 160 -1.41 2.10 19.95
CA GLU A 160 -0.30 1.58 20.76
C GLU A 160 0.33 0.35 20.10
N ARG A 161 -0.49 -0.58 19.60
CA ARG A 161 0.01 -1.76 18.87
C ARG A 161 0.75 -1.38 17.59
N LEU A 162 0.25 -0.38 16.84
CA LEU A 162 0.91 0.13 15.64
C LEU A 162 2.28 0.71 15.99
N LEU A 163 2.34 1.57 17.00
CA LEU A 163 3.58 2.21 17.46
C LEU A 163 4.59 1.17 17.96
N GLN A 164 4.15 0.18 18.75
CA GLN A 164 4.98 -0.94 19.20
C GLN A 164 5.54 -1.74 18.02
N ALA A 165 4.72 -2.05 17.01
CA ALA A 165 5.15 -2.78 15.81
C ALA A 165 6.24 -2.00 15.03
N TRP A 166 6.21 -0.66 15.08
CA TRP A 166 7.21 0.20 14.46
C TRP A 166 8.42 0.52 15.37
N GLY A 167 8.42 0.01 16.61
CA GLY A 167 9.47 0.29 17.59
C GLY A 167 9.49 1.75 18.06
N ILE A 168 8.31 2.36 18.11
CA ILE A 168 8.10 3.74 18.57
C ILE A 168 7.65 3.73 20.02
N GLU A 169 8.33 4.53 20.83
CA GLU A 169 8.11 4.66 22.26
C GLU A 169 7.79 6.09 22.64
N ALA A 170 6.92 6.26 23.64
CA ALA A 170 6.65 7.56 24.23
C ALA A 170 7.78 7.95 25.19
N ILE A 171 8.23 9.20 25.10
CA ILE A 171 9.30 9.76 25.94
C ILE A 171 8.80 9.97 27.39
N ALA A 172 7.54 10.36 27.54
CA ALA A 172 6.88 10.59 28.83
C ALA A 172 5.36 10.56 28.66
N GLN A 173 4.62 10.43 29.77
CA GLN A 173 3.16 10.44 29.77
C GLN A 173 2.60 11.85 29.97
N VAL A 174 1.41 12.14 29.40
CA VAL A 174 0.74 13.43 29.65
C VAL A 174 0.41 13.56 31.13
N GLY A 175 0.73 14.71 31.70
CA GLY A 175 0.48 15.01 33.10
C GLY A 175 1.59 14.54 34.05
N GLU A 176 2.54 13.74 33.57
CA GLU A 176 3.70 13.28 34.33
C GLU A 176 4.65 14.44 34.65
N GLU A 177 5.29 14.37 35.81
CA GLU A 177 6.31 15.30 36.27
C GLU A 177 7.69 14.69 36.06
N VAL A 178 8.46 15.27 35.15
CA VAL A 178 9.77 14.75 34.73
C VAL A 178 10.85 15.80 34.85
N PHE A 179 12.10 15.39 34.97
CA PHE A 179 13.23 16.31 34.89
C PHE A 179 13.41 16.83 33.47
N TYR A 180 13.56 18.14 33.32
CA TYR A 180 13.72 18.78 32.03
C TYR A 180 15.05 18.39 31.38
N ASN A 181 14.97 17.70 30.23
CA ASN A 181 16.10 17.41 29.36
C ASN A 181 15.92 18.14 28.02
N PRO A 182 16.75 19.15 27.68
CA PRO A 182 16.64 19.90 26.42
C PRO A 182 16.72 19.06 25.14
N GLN A 183 17.31 17.86 25.20
CA GLN A 183 17.38 16.97 24.04
C GLN A 183 16.02 16.34 23.73
N LEU A 184 15.26 15.98 24.77
CA LEU A 184 14.01 15.23 24.67
C LEU A 184 12.77 16.11 24.85
N HIS A 185 12.91 17.26 25.52
CA HIS A 185 11.82 18.13 25.92
C HIS A 185 11.92 19.50 25.26
N GLN A 186 10.76 20.08 24.94
CA GLN A 186 10.59 21.43 24.42
C GLN A 186 9.72 22.23 25.40
N PRO A 187 10.24 23.33 25.99
CA PRO A 187 9.46 24.18 26.88
C PRO A 187 8.40 24.93 26.06
N MET A 188 7.15 24.92 26.52
CA MET A 188 6.08 25.69 25.90
C MET A 188 6.12 27.16 26.28
N GLU A 189 6.54 27.46 27.50
CA GLU A 189 6.56 28.81 28.07
C GLU A 189 7.73 28.94 29.04
N GLY A 190 8.38 30.11 29.01
CA GLY A 190 9.45 30.48 29.92
C GLY A 190 10.81 29.83 29.64
N ASN A 191 11.82 30.30 30.37
CA ASN A 191 13.14 29.68 30.40
C ASN A 191 13.15 28.61 31.48
N ILE A 192 13.23 27.34 31.08
CA ILE A 192 13.35 26.20 31.99
C ILE A 192 14.82 25.82 32.08
N LEU A 193 15.33 25.72 33.31
CA LEU A 193 16.70 25.29 33.55
C LEU A 193 16.82 23.77 33.36
N PRO A 194 17.93 23.27 32.80
CA PRO A 194 18.20 21.83 32.75
C PRO A 194 18.05 21.18 34.12
N SER A 195 17.39 20.02 34.18
CA SER A 195 17.09 19.28 35.42
C SER A 195 16.06 19.93 36.37
N GLN A 196 15.31 20.94 35.92
CA GLN A 196 14.13 21.42 36.64
C GLN A 196 12.95 20.45 36.44
N ILE A 197 12.10 20.28 37.46
CA ILE A 197 10.88 19.46 37.33
C ILE A 197 9.87 20.23 36.48
N VAL A 198 9.37 19.55 35.44
CA VAL A 198 8.39 20.09 34.49
C VAL A 198 7.24 19.11 34.32
N LYS A 199 6.06 19.64 33.99
CA LYS A 199 4.88 18.84 33.69
C LYS A 199 4.72 18.65 32.19
N VAL A 200 4.53 17.41 31.76
CA VAL A 200 4.31 17.07 30.35
C VAL A 200 2.91 17.47 29.91
N ARG A 201 2.82 18.29 28.86
CA ARG A 201 1.56 18.74 28.25
C ARG A 201 1.23 17.99 26.98
N TYR A 202 2.24 17.67 26.18
CA TYR A 202 2.13 16.83 24.99
C TYR A 202 3.24 15.78 24.98
N VAL A 203 2.87 14.55 24.62
CA VAL A 203 3.79 13.42 24.54
C VAL A 203 4.81 13.64 23.41
N GLY A 204 6.06 13.26 23.67
CA GLY A 204 7.08 13.12 22.64
C GLY A 204 7.28 11.65 22.28
N TYR A 205 7.83 11.38 21.10
CA TYR A 205 8.05 10.02 20.61
C TYR A 205 9.48 9.84 20.10
N GLN A 206 10.00 8.62 20.28
CA GLN A 206 11.27 8.18 19.72
C GLN A 206 11.08 6.84 19.00
N GLN A 207 11.82 6.59 17.93
CA GLN A 207 11.85 5.33 17.21
C GLN A 207 13.24 4.72 17.29
N ARG A 208 13.39 3.60 17.99
CA ARG A 208 14.68 2.89 18.12
C ARG A 208 15.85 3.81 18.51
N GLY A 209 15.61 4.76 19.42
CA GLY A 209 16.59 5.74 19.89
C GLY A 209 16.74 7.00 19.02
N LYS A 210 16.09 7.08 17.84
CA LYS A 210 15.99 8.30 17.05
C LYS A 210 14.79 9.13 17.52
N LEU A 211 15.04 10.37 17.91
CA LEU A 211 13.99 11.31 18.30
C LEU A 211 13.09 11.63 17.09
N LEU A 212 11.77 11.41 17.24
CA LEU A 212 10.77 11.83 16.25
C LEU A 212 10.19 13.19 16.65
N TYR A 213 9.63 13.27 17.86
CA TYR A 213 8.98 14.47 18.39
C TYR A 213 9.43 14.73 19.82
N ARG A 214 9.80 15.98 20.13
CA ARG A 214 10.10 16.39 21.51
C ARG A 214 8.81 16.49 22.32
N ALA A 215 8.86 16.01 23.56
CA ALA A 215 7.74 16.18 24.47
C ALA A 215 7.61 17.67 24.85
N LYS A 216 6.40 18.21 24.79
CA LYS A 216 6.18 19.61 25.16
C LYS A 216 5.83 19.70 26.63
N VAL A 217 6.56 20.55 27.34
CA VAL A 217 6.51 20.63 28.81
C VAL A 217 6.26 22.06 29.26
N SER A 218 5.62 22.19 30.42
CA SER A 218 5.43 23.48 31.10
C SER A 218 6.08 23.44 32.48
N PRO A 219 6.68 24.56 32.95
CA PRO A 219 7.18 24.63 34.32
C PRO A 219 6.03 24.45 35.30
N ILE A 220 6.30 23.78 36.41
CA ILE A 220 5.37 23.73 37.54
C ILE A 220 5.60 25.02 38.31
N LEU A 221 4.75 26.02 38.07
CA LEU A 221 4.67 27.19 38.93
C LEU A 221 4.06 26.72 40.25
N ASN A 222 4.90 26.41 41.24
CA ASN A 222 4.44 26.29 42.61
C ASN A 222 3.84 27.66 42.99
N LYS A 223 2.52 27.70 43.16
CA LYS A 223 1.82 28.78 43.86
C LYS A 223 1.75 28.45 45.33
#